data_AF-A0AB37J3B4-F1
#
_entry.id   AF-A0AB37J3B4-F1
#
_cell.length_a   1.000
_cell.length_b   1.000
_cell.length_c   1.000
_cell.angle_alpha   90.00
_cell.angle_beta   90.00
_cell.angle_gamma   90.00
#
_symmetry.space_group_name_H-M   'P 1'
#
loop_
_entity.id
_entity.type
_entity.pdbx_description
1 polymer ?
#
loop_
_entity_poly.entity_id
_entity_poly.type
_entity_poly.pdbx_seq_one_letter_code
_entity_poly.pdbx_strand_id
1 'polypeptide(L)'
;MIEKLQELAARLDGYKEKIDRMKKNGMFTDKAIDEYKKKVYNEIVSEKEAILDERITQLDGLLANAREEFKPPSTSPEAELLKLTKLTNKIKAMPTDSLVELAKHWITDSKNELIDGEPITQELIDTYVSELRSRNESIADALFNHAYQVVGVAEPWKHDKDYGRIESQKQALEGLKAQKDIIAITDGSNLKAVEVAGLARGLTSDAFNSISRNIRVELAVPPED
;
A
#
# COMPACT_ATOMS: atom_id res chain seq x y z
N MET A 1 -9.92 -12.25 8.45
CA MET A 1 -9.23 -11.16 9.18
C MET A 1 -10.14 -10.53 10.22
N ILE A 2 -11.30 -9.95 9.84
CA ILE A 2 -12.21 -9.30 10.79
C ILE A 2 -12.64 -10.26 11.90
N GLU A 3 -13.04 -11.48 11.57
CA GLU A 3 -13.41 -12.53 12.54
C GLU A 3 -12.27 -12.85 13.51
N LYS A 4 -11.05 -13.08 12.98
CA LYS A 4 -9.85 -13.31 13.82
C LYS A 4 -9.55 -12.14 14.78
N LEU A 5 -9.75 -10.90 14.34
CA LEU A 5 -9.61 -9.71 15.20
C LEU A 5 -10.73 -9.61 16.25
N GLN A 6 -11.95 -10.04 15.94
CA GLN A 6 -13.07 -10.11 16.88
C GLN A 6 -12.85 -11.18 17.94
N GLU A 7 -12.33 -12.35 17.55
CA GLU A 7 -11.94 -13.42 18.48
C GLU A 7 -10.83 -12.95 19.44
N LEU A 8 -9.84 -12.23 18.91
CA LEU A 8 -8.76 -11.65 19.71
C LEU A 8 -9.30 -10.62 20.72
N ALA A 9 -10.25 -9.78 20.30
CA ALA A 9 -10.91 -8.82 21.19
C ALA A 9 -11.70 -9.52 22.31
N ALA A 10 -12.46 -10.57 21.98
CA ALA A 10 -13.18 -11.35 22.99
C ALA A 10 -12.25 -12.05 24.00
N ARG A 11 -11.07 -12.52 23.55
CA ARG A 11 -10.04 -13.06 24.44
C ARG A 11 -9.45 -12.00 25.36
N LEU A 12 -9.25 -10.79 24.87
CA LEU A 12 -8.79 -9.66 25.68
C LEU A 12 -9.78 -9.35 26.82
N ASP A 13 -11.08 -9.34 26.52
CA ASP A 13 -12.14 -9.17 27.53
C ASP A 13 -12.09 -10.27 28.61
N GLY A 14 -11.92 -11.54 28.19
CA GLY A 14 -11.75 -12.66 29.13
C GLY A 14 -10.50 -12.54 30.02
N TYR A 15 -9.41 -11.99 29.48
CA TYR A 15 -8.20 -11.72 30.26
C TYR A 15 -8.38 -10.61 31.28
N LYS A 16 -9.12 -9.56 30.91
CA LYS A 16 -9.48 -8.48 31.82
C LYS A 16 -10.28 -8.97 33.01
N GLU A 17 -11.34 -9.74 32.79
CA GLU A 17 -12.15 -10.33 33.86
C GLU A 17 -11.32 -11.22 34.80
N LYS A 18 -10.31 -11.90 34.26
CA LYS A 18 -9.40 -12.72 35.06
C LYS A 18 -8.47 -11.86 35.92
N ILE A 19 -7.92 -10.77 35.37
CA ILE A 19 -7.10 -9.81 36.12
C ILE A 19 -7.92 -9.15 37.23
N ASP A 20 -9.16 -8.76 36.96
CA ASP A 20 -10.04 -8.15 37.97
C ASP A 20 -10.39 -9.12 39.09
N ARG A 21 -10.60 -10.40 38.77
CA ARG A 21 -10.76 -11.46 39.78
C ARG A 21 -9.49 -11.67 40.60
N MET A 22 -8.30 -11.63 39.98
CA MET A 22 -7.02 -11.75 40.70
C MET A 22 -6.84 -10.60 41.70
N LYS A 23 -7.16 -9.36 41.29
CA LYS A 23 -7.15 -8.18 42.16
C LYS A 23 -8.14 -8.31 43.31
N LYS A 24 -9.39 -8.70 43.01
CA LYS A 24 -10.48 -8.78 43.99
C LYS A 24 -10.28 -9.89 45.04
N ASN A 25 -9.67 -11.01 44.64
CA ASN A 25 -9.51 -12.17 45.53
C ASN A 25 -8.37 -12.01 46.54
N GLY A 26 -7.47 -11.02 46.39
CA GLY A 26 -6.39 -10.72 47.34
C GLY A 26 -5.34 -11.83 47.54
N MET A 27 -5.45 -12.94 46.81
CA MET A 27 -4.57 -14.11 46.88
C MET A 27 -3.35 -14.03 45.96
N PHE A 28 -3.25 -12.98 45.15
CA PHE A 28 -2.15 -12.75 44.21
C PHE A 28 -1.37 -11.51 44.61
N THR A 29 -0.04 -11.57 44.53
CA THR A 29 0.81 -10.40 44.71
C THR A 29 0.71 -9.48 43.51
N ASP A 30 0.96 -8.18 43.70
CA ASP A 30 0.97 -7.21 42.58
C ASP A 30 1.95 -7.62 41.48
N LYS A 31 3.12 -8.14 41.89
CA LYS A 31 4.12 -8.69 40.96
C LYS A 31 3.56 -9.83 40.08
N ALA A 32 2.78 -10.75 40.65
CA ALA A 32 2.18 -11.84 39.89
C ALA A 32 1.09 -11.35 38.92
N ILE A 33 0.37 -10.29 39.29
CA ILE A 33 -0.62 -9.65 38.43
C ILE A 33 0.09 -8.95 37.25
N ASP A 34 1.19 -8.25 37.50
CA ASP A 34 1.92 -7.54 36.44
C ASP A 34 2.68 -8.48 35.50
N GLU A 35 3.26 -9.57 36.01
CA GLU A 35 3.81 -10.65 35.16
C GLU A 35 2.74 -11.25 34.25
N TYR A 36 1.52 -11.44 34.78
CA TYR A 36 0.38 -11.93 34.00
C TYR A 36 -0.07 -10.92 32.93
N LYS A 37 -0.18 -9.63 33.28
CA LYS A 37 -0.48 -8.56 32.30
C LYS A 37 0.56 -8.52 31.18
N LYS A 38 1.85 -8.58 31.50
CA LYS A 38 2.94 -8.58 30.52
C LYS A 38 2.88 -9.79 29.60
N LYS A 39 2.58 -10.97 30.14
CA LYS A 39 2.39 -12.19 29.36
C LYS A 39 1.21 -12.05 28.40
N VAL A 40 0.05 -11.62 28.88
CA VAL A 40 -1.16 -11.41 28.06
C VAL A 40 -0.90 -10.38 26.98
N TYR A 41 -0.26 -9.26 27.33
CA TYR A 41 0.09 -8.22 26.37
C TYR A 41 0.95 -8.77 25.22
N ASN A 42 2.03 -9.47 25.53
CA ASN A 42 2.91 -10.06 24.52
C ASN A 42 2.18 -11.08 23.62
N GLU A 43 1.29 -11.88 24.20
CA GLU A 43 0.47 -12.85 23.46
C GLU A 43 -0.47 -12.15 22.47
N ILE A 44 -1.23 -11.16 22.93
CA ILE A 44 -2.20 -10.43 22.09
C ILE A 44 -1.50 -9.62 21.00
N VAL A 45 -0.38 -8.96 21.32
CA VAL A 45 0.41 -8.21 20.33
C VAL A 45 0.95 -9.15 19.25
N SER A 46 1.54 -10.27 19.64
CA SER A 46 2.05 -11.27 18.69
C SER A 46 0.97 -11.80 17.76
N GLU A 47 -0.21 -12.12 18.30
CA GLU A 47 -1.33 -12.64 17.51
C GLU A 47 -1.96 -11.56 16.59
N LYS A 48 -2.08 -10.31 17.06
CA LYS A 48 -2.46 -9.17 16.22
C LYS A 48 -1.50 -9.01 15.05
N GLU A 49 -0.19 -8.99 15.32
CA GLU A 49 0.84 -8.83 14.30
C GLU A 49 0.78 -9.96 13.27
N ALA A 50 0.60 -11.21 13.71
CA ALA A 50 0.44 -12.36 12.81
C ALA A 50 -0.79 -12.23 11.88
N ILE A 51 -1.94 -11.76 12.41
CA ILE A 51 -3.15 -11.53 11.60
C ILE A 51 -2.92 -10.43 10.56
N LEU A 52 -2.22 -9.36 10.94
CA LEU A 52 -1.89 -8.26 10.03
C LEU A 52 -0.90 -8.71 8.95
N ASP A 53 0.12 -9.48 9.31
CA ASP A 53 1.13 -10.00 8.39
C ASP A 53 0.54 -10.94 7.35
N GLU A 54 -0.38 -11.82 7.76
CA GLU A 54 -1.12 -12.67 6.83
C GLU A 54 -1.88 -11.83 5.79
N ARG A 55 -2.53 -10.74 6.22
CA ARG A 55 -3.28 -9.88 5.31
C ARG A 55 -2.37 -9.05 4.41
N ILE A 56 -1.27 -8.50 4.93
CA ILE A 56 -0.27 -7.77 4.15
C ILE A 56 0.29 -8.68 3.06
N THR A 57 0.64 -9.92 3.39
CA THR A 57 1.14 -10.92 2.43
C THR A 57 0.12 -11.21 1.32
N GLN A 58 -1.18 -11.31 1.65
CA GLN A 58 -2.23 -11.46 0.65
C GLN A 58 -2.32 -10.24 -0.29
N LEU A 59 -2.25 -9.03 0.26
CA LEU A 59 -2.26 -7.80 -0.53
C LEU A 59 -1.02 -7.70 -1.43
N ASP A 60 0.16 -8.11 -0.95
CA ASP A 60 1.37 -8.19 -1.76
C ASP A 60 1.22 -9.14 -2.95
N GLY A 61 0.60 -10.30 -2.75
CA GLY A 61 0.27 -11.22 -3.83
C GLY A 61 -0.68 -10.60 -4.87
N LEU A 62 -1.70 -9.85 -4.43
CA LEU A 62 -2.62 -9.16 -5.32
C LEU A 62 -1.92 -8.03 -6.11
N LEU A 63 -1.06 -7.25 -5.46
CA LEU A 63 -0.25 -6.21 -6.13
C LEU A 63 0.71 -6.82 -7.15
N ALA A 64 1.34 -7.95 -6.83
CA ALA A 64 2.23 -8.67 -7.75
C ALA A 64 1.47 -9.20 -8.97
N ASN A 65 0.30 -9.80 -8.78
CA ASN A 65 -0.54 -10.27 -9.88
C ASN A 65 -0.98 -9.12 -10.78
N ALA A 66 -1.42 -8.00 -10.19
CA ALA A 66 -1.76 -6.80 -10.94
C ALA A 66 -0.57 -6.29 -11.77
N ARG A 67 0.66 -6.32 -11.24
CA ARG A 67 1.86 -5.93 -12.01
C ARG A 67 2.16 -6.88 -13.17
N GLU A 68 2.00 -8.18 -12.97
CA GLU A 68 2.25 -9.18 -14.02
C GLU A 68 1.28 -9.05 -15.20
N GLU A 69 0.05 -8.57 -14.98
CA GLU A 69 -0.92 -8.29 -16.07
C GLU A 69 -0.43 -7.20 -17.05
N PHE A 70 0.39 -6.26 -16.57
CA PHE A 70 0.97 -5.20 -17.41
C PHE A 70 2.34 -5.56 -17.97
N LYS A 71 2.87 -6.73 -17.62
CA LYS A 71 4.19 -7.15 -18.11
C LYS A 71 4.07 -7.56 -19.58
N PRO A 72 4.95 -7.06 -20.45
CA PRO A 72 4.97 -7.52 -21.83
C PRO A 72 5.23 -9.04 -21.87
N PRO A 73 4.64 -9.76 -22.84
CA PRO A 73 4.85 -11.20 -22.96
C PRO A 73 6.33 -11.51 -23.05
N SER A 74 6.79 -12.49 -22.27
CA SER A 74 8.19 -12.90 -22.25
C SER A 74 8.62 -13.32 -23.65
N THR A 75 9.53 -12.57 -24.25
CA THR A 75 10.17 -12.89 -25.52
C THR A 75 11.63 -13.28 -25.27
N SER A 76 12.27 -13.94 -26.24
CA SER A 76 13.71 -14.19 -26.11
C SER A 76 14.47 -12.87 -26.17
N PRO A 77 15.62 -12.72 -25.49
CA PRO A 77 16.41 -11.48 -25.52
C PRO A 77 16.76 -11.05 -26.96
N GLU A 78 17.02 -12.00 -27.85
CA GLU A 78 17.31 -11.72 -29.26
C GLU A 78 16.10 -11.13 -30.00
N ALA A 79 14.89 -11.62 -29.69
CA ALA A 79 13.66 -11.12 -30.29
C ALA A 79 13.35 -9.68 -29.81
N GLU A 80 13.62 -9.37 -28.54
CA GLU A 80 13.47 -8.03 -27.97
C GLU A 80 14.43 -7.05 -28.60
N LEU A 81 15.71 -7.41 -28.69
CA LEU A 81 16.73 -6.60 -29.36
C LEU A 81 16.38 -6.34 -30.82
N LEU A 82 15.88 -7.36 -31.53
CA LEU A 82 15.44 -7.20 -32.91
C LEU A 82 14.23 -6.25 -33.02
N LYS A 83 13.27 -6.35 -32.10
CA LYS A 83 12.11 -5.45 -32.05
C LYS A 83 12.56 -4.01 -31.79
N LEU A 84 13.41 -3.78 -30.79
CA LEU A 84 13.94 -2.46 -30.47
C LEU A 84 14.75 -1.87 -31.62
N THR A 85 15.54 -2.69 -32.33
CA THR A 85 16.29 -2.25 -33.51
C THR A 85 15.35 -1.82 -34.64
N LYS A 86 14.29 -2.59 -34.91
CA LYS A 86 13.27 -2.23 -35.91
C LYS A 86 12.54 -0.93 -35.54
N LEU A 87 12.16 -0.78 -34.27
CA LEU A 87 11.53 0.44 -33.75
C LEU A 87 12.44 1.66 -33.92
N THR A 88 13.70 1.54 -33.49
CA THR A 88 14.70 2.60 -33.63
C THR A 88 14.87 3.03 -35.09
N ASN A 89 14.95 2.07 -36.02
CA ASN A 89 15.09 2.35 -37.44
C ASN A 89 13.84 3.02 -38.02
N LYS A 90 12.64 2.59 -37.62
CA LYS A 90 11.37 3.24 -38.02
C LYS A 90 11.36 4.71 -37.57
N ILE A 91 11.67 4.99 -36.31
CA ILE A 91 11.66 6.35 -35.75
C ILE A 91 12.72 7.22 -36.44
N LYS A 92 13.94 6.71 -36.63
CA LYS A 92 15.01 7.43 -37.35
C LYS A 92 14.63 7.78 -38.78
N ALA A 93 13.93 6.89 -39.47
CA ALA A 93 13.51 7.09 -40.85
C ALA A 93 12.35 8.09 -41.01
N MET A 94 11.63 8.43 -39.93
CA MET A 94 10.53 9.40 -40.02
C MET A 94 11.05 10.82 -40.26
N PRO A 95 10.33 11.65 -41.05
CA PRO A 95 10.60 13.08 -41.15
C PRO A 95 10.41 13.79 -39.81
N THR A 96 11.19 14.86 -39.57
CA THR A 96 11.10 15.66 -38.34
C THR A 96 9.70 16.21 -38.09
N ASP A 97 9.03 16.72 -39.13
CA ASP A 97 7.68 17.29 -39.00
C ASP A 97 6.67 16.24 -38.54
N SER A 98 6.75 15.03 -39.09
CA SER A 98 5.89 13.90 -38.68
C SER A 98 6.17 13.48 -37.24
N LEU A 99 7.43 13.42 -36.81
CA LEU A 99 7.77 13.08 -35.42
C LEU A 99 7.21 14.12 -34.43
N VAL A 100 7.32 15.41 -34.77
CA VAL A 100 6.81 16.49 -33.93
C VAL A 100 5.28 16.48 -33.87
N GLU A 101 4.61 16.25 -34.99
CA GLU A 101 3.15 16.19 -35.07
C GLU A 101 2.58 15.03 -34.23
N LEU A 102 3.12 13.82 -34.41
CA LEU A 102 2.72 12.64 -33.65
C LEU A 102 2.97 12.82 -32.15
N ALA A 103 4.12 13.38 -31.75
CA ALA A 103 4.38 13.70 -30.34
C ALA A 103 3.36 14.69 -29.77
N LYS A 104 3.04 15.77 -30.48
CA LYS A 104 2.03 16.75 -30.05
C LYS A 104 0.63 16.14 -29.95
N HIS A 105 0.25 15.31 -30.92
CA HIS A 105 -1.04 14.61 -30.91
C HIS A 105 -1.14 13.66 -29.71
N TRP A 106 -0.07 12.94 -29.40
CA TRP A 106 -0.04 12.04 -28.25
C TRP A 106 -0.07 12.76 -26.89
N ILE A 107 0.63 13.89 -26.78
CA ILE A 107 0.58 14.76 -25.59
C ILE A 107 -0.84 15.29 -25.37
N THR A 108 -1.56 15.63 -26.46
CA THR A 108 -2.91 16.18 -26.38
C THR A 108 -3.96 15.10 -26.11
N ASP A 109 -3.84 13.95 -26.77
CA ASP A 109 -4.68 12.78 -26.57
C ASP A 109 -3.84 11.51 -26.60
N SER A 110 -3.60 10.96 -25.40
CA SER A 110 -2.74 9.78 -25.19
C SER A 110 -3.38 8.47 -25.66
N LYS A 111 -4.56 8.52 -26.26
CA LYS A 111 -5.15 7.40 -27.02
C LYS A 111 -4.57 7.26 -28.42
N ASN A 112 -3.90 8.30 -28.93
CA ASN A 112 -3.23 8.24 -30.21
C ASN A 112 -2.02 7.31 -30.15
N GLU A 113 -1.55 6.88 -31.31
CA GLU A 113 -0.34 6.07 -31.43
C GLU A 113 0.83 6.96 -31.87
N LEU A 114 2.03 6.65 -31.36
CA LEU A 114 3.27 7.28 -31.84
C LEU A 114 3.84 6.57 -33.08
N ILE A 115 3.52 5.29 -33.23
CA ILE A 115 3.82 4.45 -34.38
C ILE A 115 2.61 3.54 -34.59
N ASP A 116 2.11 3.50 -35.82
CA ASP A 116 0.94 2.69 -36.19
C ASP A 116 1.10 1.22 -35.80
N GLY A 117 0.17 0.74 -34.98
CA GLY A 117 0.07 -0.64 -34.50
C GLY A 117 1.12 -1.05 -33.43
N GLU A 118 1.95 -0.14 -32.93
CA GLU A 118 2.88 -0.43 -31.83
C GLU A 118 2.30 0.05 -30.49
N PRO A 119 2.25 -0.81 -29.46
CA PRO A 119 1.78 -0.40 -28.14
C PRO A 119 2.71 0.65 -27.53
N ILE A 120 2.14 1.59 -26.77
CA ILE A 120 2.92 2.56 -26.01
C ILE A 120 3.61 1.85 -24.85
N THR A 121 4.93 1.67 -24.96
CA THR A 121 5.79 1.13 -23.89
C THR A 121 6.84 2.15 -23.49
N GLN A 122 7.50 1.91 -22.35
CA GLN A 122 8.61 2.74 -21.89
C GLN A 122 9.72 2.84 -22.95
N GLU A 123 10.09 1.71 -23.56
CA GLU A 123 11.17 1.65 -24.55
C GLU A 123 10.82 2.41 -25.83
N LEU A 124 9.54 2.37 -26.25
CA LEU A 124 9.07 3.16 -27.38
C LEU A 124 9.22 4.65 -27.08
N ILE A 125 8.75 5.11 -25.91
CA ILE A 125 8.85 6.51 -25.50
C ILE A 125 10.32 6.94 -25.43
N ASP A 126 11.18 6.15 -24.80
CA ASP A 126 12.60 6.48 -24.65
C ASP A 126 13.32 6.58 -25.99
N THR A 127 13.04 5.65 -26.91
CA THR A 127 13.60 5.68 -28.26
C THR A 127 13.09 6.90 -29.04
N TYR A 128 11.79 7.20 -28.91
CA TYR A 128 11.15 8.33 -29.58
C TYR A 128 11.69 9.67 -29.07
N VAL A 129 11.77 9.83 -27.75
CA VAL A 129 12.32 11.03 -27.09
C VAL A 129 13.81 11.19 -27.43
N SER A 130 14.60 10.12 -27.43
CA SER A 130 16.02 10.19 -27.77
C SER A 130 16.24 10.73 -29.19
N GLU A 131 15.49 10.21 -30.16
CA GLU A 131 15.59 10.69 -31.54
C GLU A 131 15.03 12.12 -31.68
N LEU A 132 13.86 12.37 -31.10
CA LEU A 132 13.19 13.66 -31.18
C LEU A 132 14.01 14.77 -30.51
N ARG A 133 14.71 14.50 -29.41
CA ARG A 133 15.52 15.50 -28.69
C ARG A 133 16.65 16.03 -29.56
N SER A 134 17.20 15.21 -30.46
CA SER A 134 18.22 15.65 -31.42
C SER A 134 17.68 16.60 -32.52
N ARG A 135 16.36 16.65 -32.71
CA ARG A 135 15.68 17.39 -33.78
C ARG A 135 14.83 18.56 -33.26
N ASN A 136 14.22 18.38 -32.09
CA ASN A 136 13.38 19.34 -31.39
C ASN A 136 13.33 19.03 -29.88
N GLU A 137 14.24 19.62 -29.12
CA GLU A 137 14.40 19.40 -27.68
C GLU A 137 13.13 19.72 -26.88
N SER A 138 12.48 20.85 -27.18
CA SER A 138 11.30 21.31 -26.43
C SER A 138 10.13 20.33 -26.51
N ILE A 139 9.84 19.76 -27.68
CA ILE A 139 8.76 18.77 -27.82
C ILE A 139 9.17 17.42 -27.24
N ALA A 140 10.44 17.04 -27.35
CA ALA A 140 10.94 15.82 -26.73
C ALA A 140 10.79 15.84 -25.20
N ASP A 141 11.11 16.95 -24.57
CA ASP A 141 10.96 17.12 -23.12
C ASP A 141 9.48 17.17 -22.71
N ALA A 142 8.63 17.80 -23.51
CA ALA A 142 7.18 17.79 -23.28
C ALA A 142 6.61 16.37 -23.37
N LEU A 143 7.02 15.59 -24.38
CA LEU A 143 6.63 14.20 -24.56
C LEU A 143 7.10 13.34 -23.38
N PHE A 144 8.36 13.49 -22.99
CA PHE A 144 8.93 12.78 -21.85
C PHE A 144 8.16 13.07 -20.55
N ASN A 145 7.95 14.35 -20.23
CA ASN A 145 7.23 14.74 -19.03
C ASN A 145 5.79 14.22 -19.04
N HIS A 146 5.09 14.34 -20.17
CA HIS A 146 3.73 13.83 -20.29
C HIS A 146 3.68 12.31 -20.12
N ALA A 147 4.57 11.57 -20.78
CA ALA A 147 4.61 10.12 -20.71
C ALA A 147 4.89 9.60 -19.30
N TYR A 148 5.86 10.17 -18.61
CA TYR A 148 6.29 9.68 -17.29
C TYR A 148 5.47 10.25 -16.12
N GLN A 149 5.04 11.51 -16.19
CA GLN A 149 4.36 12.17 -15.06
C GLN A 149 2.84 12.15 -15.17
N VAL A 150 2.28 12.18 -16.39
CA VAL A 150 0.83 12.22 -16.59
C VAL A 150 0.27 10.82 -16.89
N VAL A 151 0.91 10.10 -17.82
CA VAL A 151 0.46 8.76 -18.25
C VAL A 151 1.05 7.64 -17.40
N GLY A 152 2.25 7.82 -16.86
CA GLY A 152 2.93 6.84 -16.01
C GLY A 152 3.40 5.60 -16.77
N VAL A 153 3.99 5.75 -17.97
CA VAL A 153 4.37 4.62 -18.85
C VAL A 153 5.36 3.62 -18.23
N ALA A 154 6.13 4.02 -17.20
CA ALA A 154 7.06 3.14 -16.50
C ALA A 154 6.38 2.22 -15.47
N GLU A 155 5.27 2.67 -14.90
CA GLU A 155 4.52 1.92 -13.88
C GLU A 155 3.01 2.03 -14.18
N PRO A 156 2.55 1.55 -15.34
CA PRO A 156 1.18 1.76 -15.81
C PRO A 156 0.13 1.19 -14.84
N TRP A 157 0.48 0.13 -14.11
CA TRP A 157 -0.37 -0.46 -13.07
C TRP A 157 -0.70 0.51 -11.94
N LYS A 158 0.08 1.56 -11.69
CA LYS A 158 -0.25 2.56 -10.65
C LYS A 158 -1.48 3.39 -10.99
N HIS A 159 -1.83 3.49 -12.27
CA HIS A 159 -3.05 4.16 -12.73
C HIS A 159 -4.28 3.25 -12.71
N ASP A 160 -4.09 1.96 -12.44
CA ASP A 160 -5.20 1.04 -12.21
C ASP A 160 -5.93 1.37 -10.90
N LYS A 161 -7.26 1.46 -10.97
CA LYS A 161 -8.10 1.88 -9.84
C LYS A 161 -8.05 0.88 -8.69
N ASP A 162 -7.89 -0.40 -8.99
CA ASP A 162 -7.83 -1.44 -7.98
C ASP A 162 -6.44 -1.51 -7.36
N TYR A 163 -5.37 -1.33 -8.14
CA TYR A 163 -3.99 -1.28 -7.63
C TYR A 163 -3.82 -0.20 -6.55
N GLY A 164 -4.22 1.05 -6.84
CA GLY A 164 -4.07 2.16 -5.88
C GLY A 164 -4.87 1.95 -4.58
N ARG A 165 -6.03 1.30 -4.68
CA ARG A 165 -6.85 0.93 -3.51
C ARG A 165 -6.17 -0.15 -2.67
N ILE A 166 -5.64 -1.19 -3.30
CA ILE A 166 -4.94 -2.30 -2.63
C ILE A 166 -3.66 -1.79 -1.96
N GLU A 167 -2.90 -0.92 -2.64
CA GLU A 167 -1.67 -0.32 -2.10
C GLU A 167 -1.96 0.56 -0.88
N SER A 168 -3.00 1.40 -0.96
CA SER A 168 -3.45 2.23 0.18
C SER A 168 -3.88 1.38 1.38
N GLN A 169 -4.59 0.26 1.13
CA GLN A 169 -4.97 -0.68 2.17
C GLN A 169 -3.75 -1.33 2.83
N LYS A 170 -2.76 -1.74 2.04
CA LYS A 170 -1.51 -2.30 2.56
C LYS A 170 -0.79 -1.31 3.47
N GLN A 171 -0.58 -0.07 3.01
CA GLN A 171 0.07 0.98 3.80
C GLN A 171 -0.64 1.26 5.12
N ALA A 172 -1.98 1.24 5.11
CA ALA A 172 -2.77 1.40 6.34
C ALA A 172 -2.52 0.24 7.33
N LEU A 173 -2.43 -1.00 6.87
CA LEU A 173 -2.14 -2.16 7.73
C LEU A 173 -0.69 -2.14 8.25
N GLU A 174 0.28 -1.74 7.43
CA GLU A 174 1.67 -1.55 7.86
C GLU A 174 1.79 -0.45 8.93
N GLY A 175 1.05 0.65 8.77
CA GLY A 175 0.93 1.69 9.79
C GLY A 175 0.33 1.16 11.10
N LEU A 176 -0.72 0.34 11.04
CA LEU A 176 -1.31 -0.31 12.22
C LEU A 176 -0.39 -1.33 12.90
N LYS A 177 0.48 -1.99 12.13
CA LYS A 177 1.52 -2.88 12.67
C LYS A 177 2.61 -2.08 13.39
N ALA A 178 3.05 -0.95 12.82
CA ALA A 178 4.06 -0.08 13.42
C ALA A 178 3.60 0.61 14.73
N GLN A 179 2.28 0.75 14.92
CA GLN A 179 1.71 1.28 16.15
C GLN A 179 1.76 0.25 17.29
N LYS A 180 2.68 0.49 18.24
CA LYS A 180 2.80 -0.29 19.49
C LYS A 180 1.63 -0.08 20.45
N ASP A 181 0.94 1.07 20.38
CA ASP A 181 0.12 1.60 21.48
C ASP A 181 -1.40 1.33 21.38
N ILE A 182 -1.87 0.49 20.45
CA ILE A 182 -3.32 0.26 20.28
C ILE A 182 -3.93 -0.48 21.49
N ILE A 183 -3.11 -1.10 22.33
CA ILE A 183 -3.54 -1.82 23.54
C ILE A 183 -3.20 -0.97 24.77
N ALA A 184 -3.71 0.26 24.78
CA ALA A 184 -3.67 1.15 25.94
C ALA A 184 -4.72 0.69 26.95
N ILE A 185 -4.19 -0.05 27.87
CA ILE A 185 -4.85 -0.67 28.99
C ILE A 185 -4.84 0.49 30.05
N THR A 186 -5.97 1.05 30.51
CA THR A 186 -6.04 2.19 31.49
C THR A 186 -6.69 1.86 32.83
N ASP A 187 -6.00 2.06 33.96
CA ASP A 187 -6.58 1.91 35.30
C ASP A 187 -7.22 3.24 35.64
N GLY A 188 -8.55 3.20 35.78
CA GLY A 188 -9.30 4.03 36.71
C GLY A 188 -9.25 5.56 36.63
N SER A 189 -8.39 6.20 35.83
CA SER A 189 -8.18 7.64 35.92
C SER A 189 -7.79 8.27 34.57
N ASN A 190 -8.84 8.79 33.91
CA ASN A 190 -8.83 9.82 32.85
C ASN A 190 -7.80 9.70 31.72
N LEU A 191 -8.25 9.26 30.54
CA LEU A 191 -7.52 9.47 29.28
C LEU A 191 -8.41 10.13 28.22
N LYS A 192 -7.91 11.26 27.71
CA LYS A 192 -8.55 12.10 26.69
C LYS A 192 -8.50 11.41 25.33
N ALA A 193 -9.65 11.43 24.67
CA ALA A 193 -9.88 10.99 23.30
C ALA A 193 -9.12 11.84 22.27
N VAL A 194 -7.89 11.47 21.95
CA VAL A 194 -7.11 11.97 20.80
C VAL A 194 -6.32 10.74 20.34
N GLU A 195 -6.46 10.13 19.16
CA GLU A 195 -6.76 10.61 17.82
C GLU A 195 -7.25 9.39 17.00
N VAL A 196 -8.52 8.97 17.18
CA VAL A 196 -9.14 7.89 16.37
C VAL A 196 -9.91 8.45 15.18
N ALA A 197 -10.03 9.78 15.08
CA ALA A 197 -10.70 10.45 13.98
C ALA A 197 -9.92 10.36 12.64
N GLY A 198 -8.59 10.15 12.68
CA GLY A 198 -7.78 9.94 11.48
C GLY A 198 -7.94 8.56 10.82
N LEU A 199 -8.42 7.56 11.58
CA LEU A 199 -8.58 6.16 11.17
C LEU A 199 -9.85 5.89 10.35
N ALA A 200 -10.76 6.86 10.23
CA ALA A 200 -12.12 6.66 9.69
C ALA A 200 -12.26 6.82 8.16
N ARG A 201 -11.17 7.06 7.39
CA ARG A 201 -11.29 7.34 5.95
C ARG A 201 -11.21 6.12 5.02
N GLY A 202 -10.87 4.93 5.51
CA GLY A 202 -10.62 3.77 4.62
C GLY A 202 -11.36 2.47 4.95
N LEU A 203 -11.96 2.36 6.13
CA LEU A 203 -12.71 1.18 6.56
C LEU A 203 -14.08 1.66 6.99
N THR A 204 -15.12 1.09 6.38
CA THR A 204 -16.52 1.47 6.63
C THR A 204 -16.79 1.58 8.13
N SER A 205 -17.23 2.79 8.50
CA SER A 205 -17.29 3.39 9.83
C SER A 205 -17.75 2.46 10.96
N ASP A 206 -18.70 1.56 10.71
CA ASP A 206 -19.47 1.01 11.82
C ASP A 206 -18.81 -0.21 12.49
N ALA A 207 -18.03 -1.00 11.75
CA ALA A 207 -17.32 -2.15 12.31
C ALA A 207 -16.05 -1.75 13.08
N PHE A 208 -15.29 -0.77 12.56
CA PHE A 208 -14.07 -0.29 13.22
C PHE A 208 -14.39 0.64 14.39
N ASN A 209 -15.46 1.45 14.31
CA ASN A 209 -15.91 2.24 15.46
C ASN A 209 -16.42 1.36 16.61
N SER A 210 -16.98 0.18 16.35
CA SER A 210 -17.36 -0.78 17.40
C SER A 210 -16.13 -1.43 18.07
N ILE A 211 -15.15 -1.85 17.27
CA ILE A 211 -13.90 -2.46 17.76
C ILE A 211 -13.02 -1.44 18.51
N SER A 212 -12.89 -0.22 17.97
CA SER A 212 -12.10 0.87 18.59
C SER A 212 -12.76 1.44 19.84
N ARG A 213 -14.09 1.41 19.95
CA ARG A 213 -14.83 1.86 21.14
C ARG A 213 -14.79 0.83 22.27
N ASN A 214 -14.68 -0.47 21.97
CA ASN A 214 -14.64 -1.53 22.97
C ASN A 214 -13.22 -1.86 23.51
N ILE A 215 -12.17 -1.68 22.70
CA ILE A 215 -10.77 -1.89 23.16
C ILE A 215 -10.29 -0.79 24.13
N ARG A 216 -11.04 0.32 24.25
CA ARG A 216 -10.54 1.60 24.78
C ARG A 216 -10.71 1.87 26.27
N VAL A 217 -11.21 0.94 27.08
CA VAL A 217 -11.73 1.35 28.40
C VAL A 217 -10.88 1.00 29.61
N GLU A 218 -10.22 -0.14 29.78
CA GLU A 218 -9.74 -0.47 31.15
C GLU A 218 -8.64 -1.51 31.15
N LEU A 219 -7.57 -1.33 31.96
CA LEU A 219 -6.24 -1.92 31.75
C LEU A 219 -4.96 -1.54 32.59
N ALA A 220 -4.64 -0.30 33.01
CA ALA A 220 -3.24 0.23 33.18
C ALA A 220 -2.20 -0.62 33.90
N VAL A 221 -0.97 -0.45 33.39
CA VAL A 221 0.30 -0.74 34.04
C VAL A 221 1.03 0.60 34.22
N PRO A 222 1.53 0.93 35.44
CA PRO A 222 2.25 2.17 35.71
C PRO A 222 3.67 2.17 35.08
N PRO A 223 4.30 3.34 34.89
CA PRO A 223 5.65 3.46 34.34
C PRO A 223 6.72 2.92 35.31
N GLU A 224 7.82 2.41 34.77
CA GLU A 224 9.01 1.98 35.52
C GLU A 224 9.75 3.20 36.11
N ASP A 225 10.19 3.08 37.38
CA ASP A 225 11.11 4.00 38.07
C ASP A 225 12.53 3.99 37.45
#